data_AF-A0A6N7ARK9-F1
#
_entry.id   AF-A0A6N7ARK9-F1
#
_cell.length_a   1.000
_cell.length_b   1.000
_cell.length_c   1.000
_cell.angle_alpha   90.00
_cell.angle_beta   90.00
_cell.angle_gamma   90.00
#
_symmetry.space_group_name_H-M   'P 1'
#
loop_
_entity.id
_entity.type
_entity.pdbx_description
1 polymer ?
#
loop_
_entity_poly.entity_id
_entity_poly.type
_entity_poly.pdbx_seq_one_letter_code
_entity_poly.pdbx_strand_id
1 'polypeptide(L)'
;MPFIVSDLNGNSFRINCQYKPSLHKDFDRFVVSTHLMFGIFIMSLNIATVGYFTWDLNLSPKYKVTNAEDGKPLGMLSLHKNAHYPSEVVDITDANIRKAILILGVLTRQSESIVVQEYLRGILHISLNFTFIDFSREAFGNFYRSFENVATEKILKVTKLNNELKELQQALRIIGLKEDIIKEFKLLYRLRSAQIMHAQKKQIKIELDDVFKMKVILDCVLHHIYKPIWTTQMNELLHEPII
;
A
#
# COMPACT_ATOMS: atom_id res chain seq x y z
N MET A 1 -6.53 -26.60 9.06
CA MET A 1 -5.09 -26.97 9.05
C MET A 1 -4.48 -26.50 10.37
N PRO A 2 -3.80 -27.34 11.16
CA PRO A 2 -3.00 -26.85 12.27
C PRO A 2 -1.73 -26.20 11.72
N PHE A 3 -1.52 -24.93 12.05
CA PHE A 3 -0.33 -24.19 11.68
C PHE A 3 0.72 -24.38 12.78
N ILE A 4 1.96 -24.71 12.40
CA ILE A 4 3.09 -24.72 13.33
C ILE A 4 3.97 -23.54 12.95
N VAL A 5 3.79 -22.42 13.64
CA VAL A 5 4.78 -21.34 13.64
C VAL A 5 5.97 -21.86 14.43
N SER A 6 7.12 -21.95 13.78
CA SER A 6 8.37 -22.40 14.40
C SER A 6 9.46 -21.38 14.13
N ASP A 7 10.31 -21.18 15.15
CA ASP A 7 11.55 -20.40 15.11
C ASP A 7 11.34 -18.87 14.93
N LEU A 8 10.83 -18.24 15.99
CA LEU A 8 10.78 -16.78 16.14
C LEU A 8 12.14 -16.27 16.61
N ASN A 9 13.10 -16.11 15.70
CA ASN A 9 14.33 -15.36 15.98
C ASN A 9 14.20 -13.93 15.43
N GLY A 10 14.69 -12.96 16.20
CA GLY A 10 14.34 -11.52 16.12
C GLY A 10 14.52 -10.78 14.78
N ASN A 11 15.03 -11.43 13.73
CA ASN A 11 15.33 -10.80 12.44
C ASN A 11 14.64 -11.44 11.22
N SER A 12 13.78 -12.45 11.36
CA SER A 12 12.97 -12.95 10.23
C SER A 12 11.81 -13.83 10.66
N PHE A 13 10.63 -13.64 10.04
CA PHE A 13 9.52 -14.59 10.14
C PHE A 13 9.65 -15.66 9.06
N ARG A 14 9.74 -16.93 9.46
CA ARG A 14 9.74 -18.07 8.53
C ARG A 14 8.42 -18.82 8.62
N ILE A 15 7.62 -18.74 7.57
CA ILE A 15 6.40 -19.55 7.45
C ILE A 15 6.76 -20.83 6.70
N ASN A 16 6.81 -21.97 7.42
CA ASN A 16 7.01 -23.29 6.82
C ASN A 16 5.65 -23.89 6.45
N CYS A 17 5.43 -24.14 5.15
CA CYS A 17 4.25 -24.84 4.65
C CYS A 17 4.69 -26.19 4.06
N GLN A 18 4.21 -27.31 4.63
CA GLN A 18 4.44 -28.64 4.07
C GLN A 18 3.41 -28.91 2.96
N TYR A 19 3.88 -29.08 1.73
CA TYR A 19 3.04 -29.32 0.56
C TYR A 19 2.56 -30.78 0.47
N LYS A 20 1.28 -30.99 0.17
CA LYS A 20 0.72 -32.28 -0.26
C LYS A 20 0.09 -32.13 -1.65
N PRO A 21 0.51 -32.92 -2.66
CA PRO A 21 0.05 -32.80 -4.06
C PRO A 21 -1.47 -32.89 -4.26
N SER A 22 -2.21 -33.53 -3.36
CA SER A 22 -3.67 -33.66 -3.41
C SER A 22 -4.45 -32.38 -3.09
N LEU A 23 -3.78 -31.28 -2.71
CA LEU A 23 -4.40 -30.04 -2.20
C LEU A 23 -4.05 -28.79 -3.03
N HIS A 24 -3.74 -28.93 -4.33
CA HIS A 24 -3.26 -27.84 -5.19
C HIS A 24 -4.09 -26.55 -5.10
N LYS A 25 -5.44 -26.66 -5.05
CA LYS A 25 -6.34 -25.50 -4.94
C LYS A 25 -6.23 -24.77 -3.59
N ASP A 26 -5.91 -25.47 -2.51
CA ASP A 26 -5.76 -24.86 -1.18
C ASP A 26 -4.41 -24.17 -1.04
N PHE A 27 -3.39 -24.65 -1.75
CA PHE A 27 -2.08 -23.99 -1.83
C PHE A 27 -2.17 -22.66 -2.57
N ASP A 28 -2.79 -22.62 -3.76
CA ASP A 28 -2.95 -21.37 -4.52
C ASP A 28 -3.75 -20.33 -3.73
N ARG A 29 -4.82 -20.77 -3.05
CA ARG A 29 -5.61 -19.92 -2.15
C ARG A 29 -4.78 -19.38 -0.98
N PHE A 30 -3.94 -20.22 -0.38
CA PHE A 30 -3.04 -19.81 0.70
C PHE A 30 -2.01 -18.78 0.22
N VAL A 31 -1.39 -19.01 -0.94
CA VAL A 31 -0.42 -18.08 -1.54
C VAL A 31 -1.07 -16.74 -1.82
N VAL A 32 -2.24 -16.72 -2.46
CA VAL A 32 -2.99 -15.49 -2.76
C VAL A 32 -3.36 -14.75 -1.47
N SER A 33 -3.90 -15.46 -0.49
CA SER A 33 -4.31 -14.87 0.79
C SER A 33 -3.12 -14.28 1.54
N THR A 34 -1.98 -14.96 1.53
CA THR A 34 -0.75 -14.49 2.20
C THR A 34 -0.24 -13.21 1.53
N HIS A 35 -0.13 -13.18 0.20
CA HIS A 35 0.27 -11.96 -0.52
C HIS A 35 -0.71 -10.81 -0.30
N LEU A 36 -2.02 -11.08 -0.27
CA LEU A 36 -3.00 -10.05 0.04
C LEU A 36 -2.79 -9.48 1.44
N MET A 37 -2.62 -10.33 2.46
CA MET A 37 -2.38 -9.91 3.84
C MET A 37 -1.09 -9.10 3.99
N PHE A 38 0.01 -9.54 3.38
CA PHE A 38 1.26 -8.78 3.36
C PHE A 38 1.10 -7.44 2.65
N GLY A 39 0.38 -7.40 1.52
CA GLY A 39 0.08 -6.16 0.81
C GLY A 39 -0.69 -5.17 1.68
N ILE A 40 -1.76 -5.65 2.34
CA ILE A 40 -2.55 -4.82 3.25
C ILE A 40 -1.70 -4.34 4.44
N PHE A 41 -0.78 -5.16 4.93
CA PHE A 41 0.16 -4.75 5.98
C PHE A 41 1.11 -3.65 5.51
N ILE A 42 1.69 -3.77 4.31
CA ILE A 42 2.51 -2.71 3.69
C ILE A 42 1.71 -1.42 3.54
N MET A 43 0.47 -1.50 3.04
CA MET A 43 -0.45 -0.35 2.98
C MET A 43 -0.68 0.27 4.36
N SER A 44 -0.89 -0.55 5.39
CA SER A 44 -1.11 -0.09 6.77
C SER A 44 0.12 0.63 7.32
N LEU A 45 1.33 0.12 7.06
CA LEU A 45 2.59 0.76 7.43
C LEU A 45 2.77 2.11 6.74
N ASN A 46 2.53 2.16 5.43
CA ASN A 46 2.57 3.41 4.65
C ASN A 46 1.63 4.46 5.23
N ILE A 47 0.38 4.10 5.54
CA ILE A 47 -0.60 5.01 6.13
C ILE A 47 -0.15 5.46 7.53
N ALA A 48 0.30 4.53 8.38
CA ALA A 48 0.67 4.82 9.77
C ALA A 48 1.90 5.74 9.91
N THR A 49 2.79 5.70 8.93
CA THR A 49 4.05 6.44 8.92
C THR A 49 4.04 7.63 7.97
N VAL A 50 3.11 7.66 7.00
CA VAL A 50 3.21 8.48 5.78
C VAL A 50 4.56 8.26 5.08
N GLY A 51 5.08 7.03 5.21
CA GLY A 51 6.41 6.61 4.73
C GLY A 51 6.34 5.97 3.35
N TYR A 52 7.38 5.24 2.97
CA TYR A 52 7.44 4.52 1.69
C TYR A 52 7.95 3.09 1.88
N PHE A 53 6.98 2.17 1.91
CA PHE A 53 7.17 0.72 1.94
C PHE A 53 6.56 0.13 0.67
N THR A 54 7.32 -0.76 0.03
CA THR A 54 6.87 -1.47 -1.18
C THR A 54 7.15 -2.95 -1.09
N TRP A 55 6.65 -3.69 -2.08
CA TRP A 55 7.14 -5.02 -2.41
C TRP A 55 8.59 -4.91 -2.88
N ASP A 56 9.54 -4.74 -1.98
CA ASP A 56 10.89 -5.16 -2.33
C ASP A 56 10.86 -6.68 -2.45
N LEU A 57 11.51 -7.25 -3.47
CA LEU A 57 11.53 -8.71 -3.69
C LEU A 57 12.13 -9.46 -2.48
N ASN A 58 12.76 -8.73 -1.56
CA ASN A 58 13.25 -9.22 -0.27
C ASN A 58 12.22 -9.17 0.88
N LEU A 59 11.17 -8.37 0.78
CA LEU A 59 10.06 -8.26 1.74
C LEU A 59 8.82 -9.06 1.33
N SER A 60 8.76 -9.52 0.08
CA SER A 60 7.83 -10.58 -0.31
C SER A 60 8.04 -11.80 0.59
N PRO A 61 6.98 -12.44 1.10
CA PRO A 61 7.13 -13.67 1.87
C PRO A 61 8.01 -14.66 1.11
N LYS A 62 9.17 -14.98 1.68
CA LYS A 62 10.12 -15.92 1.07
C LYS A 62 9.61 -17.34 1.34
N TYR A 63 8.88 -17.89 0.38
CA TYR A 63 8.46 -19.28 0.44
C TYR A 63 9.66 -20.17 0.12
N LYS A 64 10.16 -20.92 1.10
CA LYS A 64 11.10 -22.01 0.82
C LYS A 64 10.29 -23.20 0.33
N VAL A 65 10.17 -23.34 -0.99
CA VAL A 65 9.63 -24.56 -1.60
C VAL A 65 10.74 -25.62 -1.56
N THR A 66 10.54 -26.64 -0.72
CA THR A 66 11.42 -27.80 -0.65
C THR A 66 10.80 -28.95 -1.43
N ASN A 67 11.62 -29.67 -2.19
CA ASN A 67 11.20 -30.93 -2.77
C ASN A 67 10.88 -31.93 -1.64
N ALA A 68 9.75 -32.64 -1.76
CA ALA A 68 9.23 -33.49 -0.70
C ALA A 68 10.08 -34.77 -0.49
N GLU A 69 10.85 -35.18 -1.49
CA GLU A 69 11.64 -36.42 -1.45
C GLU A 69 13.03 -36.23 -0.84
N ASP A 70 13.66 -35.06 -1.01
CA ASP A 70 15.04 -34.81 -0.58
C ASP A 70 15.23 -33.51 0.22
N GLY A 71 14.17 -32.74 0.46
CA GLY A 71 14.18 -31.54 1.32
C GLY A 71 14.97 -30.35 0.76
N LYS A 72 15.46 -30.44 -0.47
CA LYS A 72 16.32 -29.41 -1.08
C LYS A 72 15.49 -28.22 -1.58
N PRO A 73 15.96 -26.97 -1.38
CA PRO A 73 15.29 -25.78 -1.90
C PRO A 73 15.35 -25.74 -3.43
N LEU A 74 14.21 -25.57 -4.09
CA LEU A 74 14.09 -25.47 -5.56
C LEU A 74 14.58 -24.14 -6.15
N GLY A 75 15.08 -23.22 -5.32
CA GLY A 75 15.67 -21.94 -5.72
C GLY A 75 15.03 -20.75 -5.01
N MET A 76 15.82 -19.67 -4.84
CA MET A 76 15.37 -18.39 -4.30
C MET A 76 15.93 -17.29 -5.22
N LEU A 77 15.07 -16.70 -6.04
CA LEU A 77 15.43 -15.55 -6.87
C LEU A 77 15.16 -14.27 -6.07
N SER A 78 16.21 -13.62 -5.61
CA SER A 78 16.16 -12.26 -5.07
C SER A 78 16.90 -11.33 -6.02
N LEU A 79 16.17 -10.51 -6.77
CA LEU A 79 16.75 -9.37 -7.47
C LEU A 79 16.92 -8.27 -6.42
N HIS A 80 18.17 -8.02 -6.02
CA HIS A 80 18.51 -6.82 -5.25
C HIS A 80 18.24 -5.59 -6.12
N LYS A 81 17.31 -4.74 -5.69
CA LYS A 81 17.10 -3.42 -6.29
C LYS A 81 17.90 -2.43 -5.45
N ASN A 82 18.97 -1.88 -6.02
CA ASN A 82 19.68 -0.74 -5.43
C ASN A 82 18.80 0.51 -5.59
N ALA A 83 17.82 0.67 -4.72
CA ALA A 83 17.00 1.88 -4.68
C ALA A 83 17.79 3.00 -3.99
N HIS A 84 17.93 4.14 -4.67
CA HIS A 84 18.33 5.39 -4.04
C HIS A 84 17.15 5.87 -3.18
N TYR A 85 17.28 5.74 -1.87
CA TYR A 85 16.35 6.32 -0.90
C TYR A 85 16.81 7.74 -0.52
N PRO A 86 15.90 8.65 -0.13
CA PRO A 86 16.27 9.95 0.40
C PRO A 86 17.27 9.81 1.54
N SER A 87 18.18 10.78 1.66
CA SER A 87 19.36 10.78 2.53
C SER A 87 19.08 10.70 4.04
N GLU A 88 17.82 10.77 4.46
CA GLU A 88 17.40 10.58 5.85
C GLU A 88 16.41 9.41 5.95
N VAL A 89 16.91 8.28 6.45
CA VAL A 89 16.06 7.17 6.88
C VAL A 89 15.60 7.48 8.30
N VAL A 90 14.29 7.67 8.46
CA VAL A 90 13.68 7.85 9.79
C VAL A 90 13.28 6.47 10.32
N ASP A 91 13.73 6.15 11.52
CA ASP A 91 13.39 4.88 12.17
C ASP A 91 11.89 4.77 12.44
N ILE A 92 11.34 3.57 12.21
CA ILE A 92 9.96 3.26 12.56
C ILE A 92 9.85 3.13 14.08
N THR A 93 8.89 3.84 14.68
CA THR A 93 8.65 3.76 16.13
C THR A 93 7.62 2.68 16.47
N ASP A 94 7.63 2.21 17.72
CA ASP A 94 6.58 1.31 18.25
C ASP A 94 5.17 1.88 18.08
N ALA A 95 5.03 3.21 18.19
CA ALA A 95 3.76 3.89 17.96
C ALA A 95 3.29 3.76 16.50
N ASN A 96 4.21 3.78 15.53
CA ASN A 96 3.88 3.54 14.13
C ASN A 96 3.43 2.09 13.90
N ILE A 97 4.12 1.12 14.51
CA ILE A 97 3.75 -0.30 14.41
C ILE A 97 2.36 -0.55 15.00
N ARG A 98 2.08 -0.01 16.20
CA ARG A 98 0.75 -0.12 16.83
C ARG A 98 -0.35 0.45 15.92
N LYS A 99 -0.16 1.65 15.38
CA LYS A 99 -1.10 2.26 14.42
C LYS A 99 -1.31 1.37 13.20
N ALA A 100 -0.23 0.83 12.62
CA ALA A 100 -0.30 -0.05 11.46
C ALA A 100 -1.10 -1.32 11.74
N ILE A 101 -0.96 -1.94 12.92
CA ILE A 101 -1.74 -3.12 13.31
C ILE A 101 -3.24 -2.79 13.42
N LEU A 102 -3.58 -1.62 13.97
CA LEU A 102 -4.99 -1.19 14.07
C LEU A 102 -5.61 -0.95 12.69
N ILE A 103 -4.87 -0.27 11.79
CA ILE A 103 -5.29 -0.04 10.41
C ILE A 103 -5.45 -1.38 9.66
N LEU A 104 -4.52 -2.32 9.85
CA LEU A 104 -4.56 -3.66 9.26
C LEU A 104 -5.87 -4.37 9.62
N GLY A 105 -6.30 -4.32 10.88
CA GLY A 105 -7.56 -4.93 11.33
C GLY A 105 -8.79 -4.38 10.62
N VAL A 106 -8.78 -3.11 10.21
CA VAL A 106 -9.86 -2.48 9.44
C VAL A 106 -9.77 -2.82 7.95
N LEU A 107 -8.58 -2.68 7.36
CA LEU A 107 -8.38 -2.87 5.93
C LEU A 107 -8.59 -4.33 5.49
N THR A 108 -8.27 -5.30 6.35
CA THR A 108 -8.51 -6.72 6.08
C THR A 108 -9.98 -7.07 5.93
N ARG A 109 -10.88 -6.34 6.60
CA ARG A 109 -12.34 -6.47 6.44
C ARG A 109 -12.87 -5.77 5.18
N GLN A 110 -12.01 -5.00 4.50
CA GLN A 110 -12.31 -4.20 3.32
C GLN A 110 -11.36 -4.54 2.17
N SER A 111 -10.80 -5.75 2.17
CA SER A 111 -9.77 -6.18 1.21
C SER A 111 -10.23 -6.14 -0.25
N GLU A 112 -11.54 -6.24 -0.49
CA GLU A 112 -12.16 -6.16 -1.81
C GLU A 112 -12.55 -4.73 -2.22
N SER A 113 -12.36 -3.75 -1.34
CA SER A 113 -12.67 -2.35 -1.68
C SER A 113 -11.79 -1.84 -2.81
N ILE A 114 -12.36 -0.99 -3.66
CA ILE A 114 -11.62 -0.36 -4.77
C ILE A 114 -10.41 0.41 -4.24
N VAL A 115 -10.54 1.07 -3.08
CA VAL A 115 -9.44 1.79 -2.43
C VAL A 115 -8.25 0.88 -2.17
N VAL A 116 -8.47 -0.29 -1.55
CA VAL A 116 -7.42 -1.26 -1.24
C VAL A 116 -6.83 -1.85 -2.52
N GLN A 117 -7.67 -2.33 -3.43
CA GLN A 117 -7.18 -2.97 -4.66
C GLN A 117 -6.33 -2.02 -5.52
N GLU A 118 -6.80 -0.79 -5.71
CA GLU A 118 -6.07 0.20 -6.48
C GLU A 118 -4.78 0.62 -5.77
N TYR A 119 -4.80 0.79 -4.44
CA TYR A 119 -3.58 1.10 -3.68
C TYR A 119 -2.51 0.00 -3.84
N LEU A 120 -2.90 -1.26 -3.67
CA LEU A 120 -1.98 -2.40 -3.78
C LEU A 120 -1.43 -2.58 -5.20
N ARG A 121 -2.26 -2.37 -6.22
CA ARG A 121 -1.80 -2.34 -7.63
C ARG A 121 -0.78 -1.22 -7.85
N GLY A 122 -1.00 -0.04 -7.28
CA GLY A 122 -0.06 1.07 -7.35
C GLY A 122 1.32 0.72 -6.77
N ILE A 123 1.35 0.10 -5.59
CA ILE A 123 2.60 -0.38 -4.97
C ILE A 123 3.27 -1.43 -5.86
N LEU A 124 2.51 -2.39 -6.38
CA LEU A 124 3.04 -3.43 -7.26
C LEU A 124 3.70 -2.82 -8.51
N HIS A 125 3.02 -1.90 -9.20
CA HIS A 125 3.59 -1.24 -10.38
C HIS A 125 4.89 -0.50 -10.07
N ILE A 126 4.99 0.22 -8.94
CA ILE A 126 6.27 0.83 -8.53
C ILE A 126 7.36 -0.24 -8.34
N SER A 127 7.02 -1.37 -7.71
CA SER A 127 8.00 -2.44 -7.45
C SER A 127 8.51 -3.10 -8.74
N LEU A 128 7.68 -3.15 -9.79
CA LEU A 128 8.00 -3.79 -11.08
C LEU A 128 8.87 -2.93 -12.01
N ASN A 129 9.02 -1.62 -11.76
CA ASN A 129 9.86 -0.75 -12.59
C ASN A 129 11.31 -1.27 -12.64
N PHE A 130 11.81 -1.69 -13.80
CA PHE A 130 13.17 -2.22 -13.93
C PHE A 130 13.78 -1.83 -15.28
N THR A 131 14.98 -1.27 -15.24
CA THR A 131 15.73 -0.79 -16.41
C THR A 131 14.90 0.13 -17.33
N PHE A 132 14.47 -0.36 -18.49
CA PHE A 132 13.67 0.39 -19.47
C PHE A 132 12.17 0.10 -19.38
N ILE A 133 11.75 -0.81 -18.49
CA ILE A 133 10.35 -1.12 -18.23
C ILE A 133 9.85 -0.18 -17.14
N ASP A 134 8.90 0.68 -17.52
CA ASP A 134 8.35 1.75 -16.69
C ASP A 134 6.82 1.62 -16.61
N PHE A 135 6.32 1.40 -15.39
CA PHE A 135 4.90 1.33 -15.03
C PHE A 135 4.46 2.56 -14.22
N SER A 136 5.19 3.68 -14.30
CA SER A 136 4.87 4.90 -13.54
C SER A 136 3.47 5.43 -13.90
N ARG A 137 3.04 5.29 -15.16
CA ARG A 137 1.70 5.69 -15.58
C ARG A 137 0.60 4.87 -14.89
N GLU A 138 0.76 3.55 -14.89
CA GLU A 138 -0.17 2.61 -14.26
C GLU A 138 -0.21 2.85 -12.76
N ALA A 139 0.96 2.94 -12.12
CA ALA A 139 1.10 3.25 -10.70
C ALA A 139 0.39 4.56 -10.33
N PHE A 140 0.64 5.64 -11.09
CA PHE A 140 -0.02 6.92 -10.88
C PHE A 140 -1.54 6.80 -11.01
N GLY A 141 -2.03 6.15 -12.06
CA GLY A 141 -3.46 5.94 -12.29
C GLY A 141 -4.13 5.16 -11.16
N ASN A 142 -3.43 4.16 -10.61
CA ASN A 142 -3.89 3.38 -9.46
C ASN A 142 -4.01 4.23 -8.19
N PHE A 143 -2.97 4.99 -7.82
CA PHE A 143 -3.07 5.87 -6.64
C PHE A 143 -4.11 6.97 -6.81
N TYR A 144 -4.23 7.54 -8.02
CA TYR A 144 -5.25 8.54 -8.32
C TYR A 144 -6.67 7.96 -8.14
N ARG A 145 -6.96 6.77 -8.68
CA ARG A 145 -8.28 6.13 -8.52
C ARG A 145 -8.57 5.80 -7.06
N SER A 146 -7.58 5.30 -6.32
CA SER A 146 -7.74 5.05 -4.88
C SER A 146 -8.07 6.35 -4.12
N PHE A 147 -7.39 7.45 -4.44
CA PHE A 147 -7.67 8.78 -3.89
C PHE A 147 -9.06 9.30 -4.26
N GLU A 148 -9.44 9.23 -5.53
CA GLU A 148 -10.74 9.69 -6.01
C GLU A 148 -11.87 8.95 -5.29
N ASN A 149 -11.78 7.62 -5.17
CA ASN A 149 -12.79 6.82 -4.47
C ASN A 149 -12.88 7.20 -2.99
N VAL A 150 -11.75 7.29 -2.27
CA VAL A 150 -11.78 7.62 -0.85
C VAL A 150 -12.27 9.05 -0.61
N ALA A 151 -11.87 10.01 -1.45
CA ALA A 151 -12.33 11.40 -1.35
C ALA A 151 -13.84 11.51 -1.61
N THR A 152 -14.35 10.80 -2.62
CA THR A 152 -15.76 10.81 -3.01
C THR A 152 -16.63 10.15 -1.93
N GLU A 153 -16.28 8.94 -1.50
CA GLU A 153 -17.14 8.14 -0.61
C GLU A 153 -16.97 8.49 0.87
N LYS A 154 -15.74 8.71 1.34
CA LYS A 154 -15.45 8.86 2.78
C LYS A 154 -15.41 10.31 3.24
N ILE A 155 -14.95 11.23 2.39
CA ILE A 155 -14.82 12.64 2.74
C ILE A 155 -16.05 13.43 2.30
N LEU A 156 -16.33 13.45 1.00
CA LEU A 156 -17.41 14.24 0.41
C LEU A 156 -18.78 13.57 0.61
N LYS A 157 -18.82 12.24 0.75
CA LYS A 157 -20.05 11.43 0.90
C LYS A 157 -21.04 11.64 -0.24
N VAL A 158 -20.52 11.74 -1.47
CA VAL A 158 -21.31 11.87 -2.70
C VAL A 158 -21.17 10.61 -3.54
N THR A 159 -22.11 10.36 -4.45
CA THR A 159 -22.05 9.20 -5.37
C THR A 159 -21.30 9.51 -6.67
N LYS A 160 -21.19 10.79 -7.03
CA LYS A 160 -20.54 11.25 -8.26
C LYS A 160 -20.00 12.66 -8.10
N LEU A 161 -18.86 12.92 -8.73
CA LEU A 161 -18.27 14.25 -8.85
C LEU A 161 -18.82 14.98 -10.09
N ASN A 162 -19.30 16.20 -9.92
CA ASN A 162 -19.78 17.07 -10.99
C ASN A 162 -18.68 18.00 -11.52
N ASN A 163 -17.80 18.47 -10.63
CA ASN A 163 -16.62 19.24 -10.95
C ASN A 163 -15.43 18.63 -10.22
N GLU A 164 -14.94 17.53 -10.79
CA GLU A 164 -13.93 16.62 -10.23
C GLU A 164 -12.79 17.39 -9.54
N LEU A 165 -12.11 18.29 -10.25
CA LEU A 165 -11.01 19.07 -9.69
C LEU A 165 -11.43 19.92 -8.49
N LYS A 166 -12.52 20.69 -8.60
CA LYS A 166 -12.96 21.59 -7.53
C LYS A 166 -13.36 20.81 -6.27
N GLU A 167 -14.09 19.71 -6.45
CA GLU A 167 -14.59 18.87 -5.37
C GLU A 167 -13.45 18.08 -4.70
N LEU A 168 -12.51 17.53 -5.47
CA LEU A 168 -11.33 16.86 -4.90
C LEU A 168 -10.43 17.85 -4.14
N GLN A 169 -10.24 19.08 -4.65
CA GLN A 169 -9.55 20.13 -3.89
C GLN A 169 -10.29 20.49 -2.59
N GLN A 170 -11.64 20.52 -2.61
CA GLN A 170 -12.44 20.72 -1.41
C GLN A 170 -12.25 19.57 -0.41
N ALA A 171 -12.20 18.32 -0.86
CA ALA A 171 -11.92 17.17 0.00
C ALA A 171 -10.57 17.32 0.72
N LEU A 172 -9.52 17.74 0.00
CA LEU A 172 -8.21 18.01 0.59
C LEU A 172 -8.23 19.15 1.62
N ARG A 173 -9.06 20.19 1.41
CA ARG A 173 -9.26 21.27 2.40
C ARG A 173 -9.99 20.79 3.65
N ILE A 174 -11.02 19.94 3.49
CA ILE A 174 -11.80 19.39 4.61
C ILE A 174 -10.90 18.61 5.59
N ILE A 175 -9.94 17.84 5.07
CA ILE A 175 -8.97 17.10 5.90
C ILE A 175 -7.81 17.95 6.42
N GLY A 176 -7.79 19.25 6.09
CA GLY A 176 -6.82 20.22 6.61
C GLY A 176 -5.46 20.23 5.91
N LEU A 177 -5.34 19.78 4.66
CA LEU A 177 -4.09 19.93 3.93
C LEU A 177 -3.83 21.39 3.55
N LYS A 178 -2.56 21.79 3.60
CA LYS A 178 -2.09 23.14 3.25
C LYS A 178 -2.33 23.44 1.77
N GLU A 179 -2.57 24.71 1.44
CA GLU A 179 -2.83 25.14 0.06
C GLU A 179 -1.68 24.80 -0.92
N ASP A 180 -0.43 24.71 -0.46
CA ASP A 180 0.68 24.32 -1.34
C ASP A 180 0.58 22.86 -1.80
N ILE A 181 0.11 21.96 -0.93
CA ILE A 181 -0.19 20.57 -1.31
C ILE A 181 -1.39 20.51 -2.26
N ILE A 182 -2.39 21.38 -2.07
CA ILE A 182 -3.57 21.47 -2.94
C ILE A 182 -3.19 22.02 -4.33
N LYS A 183 -2.23 22.95 -4.41
CA LYS A 183 -1.65 23.41 -5.68
C LYS A 183 -0.88 22.30 -6.36
N GLU A 184 -0.08 21.52 -5.61
CA GLU A 184 0.64 20.35 -6.15
C GLU A 184 -0.34 19.33 -6.72
N PHE A 185 -1.41 19.01 -5.99
CA PHE A 185 -2.48 18.13 -6.49
C PHE A 185 -3.09 18.63 -7.81
N LYS A 186 -3.31 19.95 -7.95
CA LYS A 186 -3.81 20.54 -9.20
C LYS A 186 -2.86 20.31 -10.37
N LEU A 187 -1.55 20.27 -10.15
CA LEU A 187 -0.57 19.94 -11.18
C LEU A 187 -0.67 18.45 -11.57
N LEU A 188 -0.76 17.56 -10.60
CA LEU A 188 -0.95 16.12 -10.83
C LEU A 188 -2.26 15.83 -11.59
N TYR A 189 -3.35 16.53 -11.25
CA TYR A 189 -4.62 16.42 -11.96
C TYR A 189 -4.47 16.78 -13.44
N ARG A 190 -3.73 17.85 -13.76
CA ARG A 190 -3.49 18.24 -15.16
C ARG A 190 -2.68 17.18 -15.92
N LEU A 191 -1.68 16.57 -15.28
CA LEU A 191 -0.94 15.44 -15.85
C LEU A 191 -1.89 14.28 -16.17
N ARG A 192 -2.78 13.92 -15.24
CA ARG A 192 -3.83 12.90 -15.45
C ARG A 192 -4.71 13.22 -16.64
N SER A 193 -5.22 14.45 -16.73
CA SER A 193 -6.08 14.86 -17.84
C SER A 193 -5.37 14.81 -19.18
N ALA A 194 -4.09 15.19 -19.23
CA ALA A 194 -3.30 15.13 -20.45
C ALA A 194 -3.07 13.69 -20.96
N GLN A 195 -2.97 12.70 -20.05
CA GLN A 195 -2.87 11.28 -20.44
C GLN A 195 -4.11 10.71 -21.12
N ILE A 196 -5.30 11.22 -20.76
CA ILE A 196 -6.59 10.71 -21.24
C ILE A 196 -6.96 11.32 -22.59
N MET A 197 -6.36 12.46 -22.96
CA MET A 197 -6.60 13.09 -24.26
C MET A 197 -5.94 12.27 -25.39
N HIS A 198 -6.71 11.34 -25.97
CA HIS A 198 -6.35 10.50 -27.12
C HIS A 198 -5.83 11.28 -28.36
N ALA A 199 -6.00 12.60 -28.41
CA ALA A 199 -5.64 13.46 -29.54
C ALA A 199 -4.23 14.10 -29.44
N GLN A 200 -3.46 13.86 -28.38
CA GLN A 200 -2.12 14.45 -28.27
C GLN A 200 -1.06 13.64 -29.05
N LYS A 201 -0.36 14.30 -29.97
CA LYS A 201 0.73 13.70 -30.79
C LYS A 201 1.91 13.16 -29.97
N LYS A 202 2.05 13.57 -28.71
CA LYS A 202 3.09 13.13 -27.78
C LYS A 202 2.45 12.94 -26.41
N GLN A 203 2.38 11.70 -25.93
CA GLN A 203 1.94 11.43 -24.57
C GLN A 203 2.96 12.08 -23.61
N ILE A 204 2.46 12.83 -22.62
CA ILE A 204 3.29 13.37 -21.56
C ILE A 204 3.88 12.17 -20.79
N LYS A 205 5.13 12.22 -20.35
CA LYS A 205 5.69 11.15 -19.52
C LYS A 205 5.29 11.44 -18.07
N ILE A 206 4.76 10.44 -17.36
CA ILE A 206 4.60 10.50 -15.90
C ILE A 206 5.92 10.03 -15.31
N GLU A 207 6.55 10.87 -14.51
CA GLU A 207 7.80 10.51 -13.84
C GLU A 207 7.52 9.85 -12.49
N LEU A 208 8.49 9.10 -11.98
CA LEU A 208 8.35 8.40 -10.70
C LEU A 208 8.07 9.37 -9.54
N ASP A 209 8.60 10.59 -9.60
CA ASP A 209 8.32 11.64 -8.62
C ASP A 209 6.84 12.06 -8.61
N ASP A 210 6.18 12.11 -9.77
CA ASP A 210 4.74 12.39 -9.86
C ASP A 210 3.92 11.27 -9.21
N VAL A 211 4.36 10.01 -9.39
CA VAL A 211 3.76 8.84 -8.73
C VAL A 211 3.88 8.98 -7.22
N PHE A 212 5.07 9.30 -6.71
CA PHE A 212 5.30 9.44 -5.27
C PHE A 212 4.49 10.58 -4.67
N LYS A 213 4.42 11.73 -5.34
CA LYS A 213 3.58 12.85 -4.89
C LYS A 213 2.11 12.44 -4.76
N MET A 214 1.58 11.74 -5.77
CA MET A 214 0.19 11.25 -5.73
C MET A 214 -0.01 10.23 -4.60
N LYS A 215 0.93 9.31 -4.41
CA LYS A 215 0.92 8.32 -3.33
C LYS A 215 0.95 8.98 -1.95
N VAL A 216 1.83 9.96 -1.73
CA VAL A 216 1.94 10.69 -0.46
C VAL A 216 0.66 11.47 -0.15
N ILE A 217 0.04 12.12 -1.14
CA ILE A 217 -1.26 12.79 -0.97
C ILE A 217 -2.32 11.78 -0.50
N LEU A 218 -2.38 10.61 -1.14
CA LEU A 218 -3.29 9.54 -0.75
C LEU A 218 -3.02 9.03 0.67
N ASP A 219 -1.76 8.80 1.02
CA ASP A 219 -1.39 8.36 2.37
C ASP A 219 -1.79 9.38 3.43
N CYS A 220 -1.57 10.67 3.18
CA CYS A 220 -2.02 11.74 4.08
C CYS A 220 -3.54 11.71 4.27
N VAL A 221 -4.29 11.50 3.19
CA VAL A 221 -5.75 11.38 3.22
C VAL A 221 -6.19 10.17 4.05
N LEU A 222 -5.62 8.99 3.78
CA LEU A 222 -5.93 7.77 4.51
C LEU A 222 -5.51 7.88 5.98
N HIS A 223 -4.34 8.47 6.26
CA HIS A 223 -3.85 8.70 7.61
C HIS A 223 -4.86 9.53 8.41
N HIS A 224 -5.37 10.62 7.81
CA HIS A 224 -6.41 11.43 8.43
C HIS A 224 -7.69 10.63 8.71
N ILE A 225 -8.14 9.83 7.74
CA ILE A 225 -9.37 9.02 7.86
C ILE A 225 -9.25 7.95 8.95
N TYR A 226 -8.10 7.30 9.07
CA TYR A 226 -7.88 6.25 10.07
C TYR A 226 -7.44 6.81 11.44
N LYS A 227 -7.07 8.09 11.52
CA LYS A 227 -6.64 8.74 12.78
C LYS A 227 -7.60 8.55 13.97
N PRO A 228 -8.92 8.64 13.80
CA PRO A 228 -9.85 8.41 14.90
C PRO A 228 -9.70 7.02 15.53
N ILE A 229 -9.37 5.97 14.77
CA ILE A 229 -9.28 4.59 15.27
C ILE A 229 -8.21 4.45 16.34
N TRP A 230 -6.99 4.91 16.06
CA TRP A 230 -5.92 4.83 17.05
C TRP A 230 -5.99 5.93 18.11
N THR A 231 -6.69 7.03 17.85
CA THR A 231 -6.92 8.05 18.89
C THR A 231 -7.88 7.52 19.96
N THR A 232 -8.97 6.85 19.56
CA THR A 232 -9.94 6.27 20.49
C THR A 232 -9.32 5.12 21.30
N GLN A 233 -8.68 4.16 20.64
CA GLN A 233 -8.14 2.99 21.33
C GLN A 233 -6.90 3.28 22.20
N MET A 234 -6.06 4.25 21.82
CA MET A 234 -4.96 4.66 22.69
C MET A 234 -5.43 5.44 23.93
N ASN A 235 -6.59 6.13 23.84
CA ASN A 235 -7.20 6.77 25.00
C ASN A 235 -7.87 5.74 25.94
N GLU A 236 -8.50 4.69 25.40
CA GLU A 236 -9.06 3.58 26.19
C GLU A 236 -7.96 2.87 27.01
N LEU A 237 -6.79 2.62 26.41
CA LEU A 237 -5.64 2.00 27.09
C LEU A 237 -4.98 2.89 28.17
N LEU A 238 -5.19 4.21 28.14
CA LEU A 238 -4.70 5.13 29.19
C LEU A 238 -5.65 5.21 30.39
N HIS A 239 -6.85 4.63 30.28
CA HIS A 239 -7.87 4.61 31.33
C HIS A 239 -8.11 3.22 31.94
N GLU A 240 -7.42 2.19 31.49
CA GLU A 240 -7.37 0.91 32.20
C GLU A 240 -6.46 1.04 33.42
N PRO A 241 -6.95 0.82 34.66
CA PRO A 241 -6.08 0.74 35.80
C PRO A 241 -5.12 -0.43 35.57
N ILE A 242 -3.82 -0.18 35.73
CA ILE A 242 -2.82 -1.24 35.78
C ILE A 242 -3.19 -2.12 36.97
N ILE A 243 -3.72 -3.32 36.70
CA ILE A 243 -3.98 -4.37 37.71
C ILE A 243 -2.71 -5.21 37.85
#